data_AF-A0A2N4UY43-F1
#
_entry.id   AF-A0A2N4UY43-F1
#
_cell.length_a   1.000
_cell.length_b   1.000
_cell.length_c   1.000
_cell.angle_alpha   90.00
_cell.angle_beta   90.00
_cell.angle_gamma   90.00
#
_symmetry.space_group_name_H-M   'P 1'
#
loop_
_entity.id
_entity.type
_entity.pdbx_description
1 polymer ?
#
loop_
_entity_poly.entity_id
_entity_poly.type
_entity_poly.pdbx_seq_one_letter_code
_entity_poly.pdbx_strand_id
1 'polypeptide(L)'
;MTLDQLTQLEHQIEQLLLAEDYPDDFPQQLENLVALRHQQVEIVLKQADLSRAVFDDVVARTQAMKALLQQHKDRIGAQLVRSKKSQKSLSLYSNIQQHGQ
;
A
#
# COMPACT_ATOMS: atom_id res chain seq x y z
N MET A 1 4.54 21.40 1.39
CA MET A 1 3.48 20.59 2.04
C MET A 1 3.04 19.41 1.19
N THR A 2 2.54 19.58 -0.04
CA THR A 2 2.04 18.43 -0.85
C THR A 2 3.12 17.43 -1.23
N LEU A 3 4.33 17.90 -1.57
CA LEU A 3 5.48 17.03 -1.86
C LEU A 3 6.03 16.34 -0.60
N ASP A 4 6.01 17.01 0.55
CA ASP A 4 6.46 16.42 1.82
C ASP A 4 5.57 15.24 2.23
N GLN A 5 4.25 15.41 2.08
CA GLN A 5 3.28 14.33 2.31
C GLN A 5 3.50 13.16 1.34
N LEU A 6 3.77 13.45 0.07
CA LEU A 6 4.08 12.41 -0.91
C LEU A 6 5.33 11.61 -0.50
N THR A 7 6.39 12.30 -0.07
CA THR A 7 7.63 11.68 0.41
C THR A 7 7.38 10.83 1.65
N GLN A 8 6.58 11.31 2.60
CA GLN A 8 6.23 10.54 3.80
C GLN A 8 5.44 9.27 3.48
N LEU A 9 4.49 9.34 2.55
CA LEU A 9 3.72 8.17 2.11
C LEU A 9 4.61 7.15 1.42
N GLU A 10 5.52 7.60 0.55
CA GLU A 10 6.47 6.73 -0.14
C GLU A 10 7.41 6.03 0.83
N HIS A 11 7.92 6.75 1.83
CA HIS A 11 8.77 6.17 2.87
C HIS A 11 8.02 5.13 3.72
N GLN A 12 6.75 5.40 4.08
CA GLN A 12 5.93 4.43 4.81
C GLN A 12 5.69 3.15 4.00
N ILE A 13 5.44 3.29 2.69
CA ILE A 13 5.31 2.13 1.79
C ILE A 13 6.62 1.34 1.75
N GLU A 14 7.77 2.01 1.59
CA GLU A 14 9.09 1.37 1.58
C GLU A 14 9.35 0.60 2.87
N GLN A 15 9.13 1.21 4.03
CA GLN A 15 9.30 0.56 5.33
C GLN A 15 8.40 -0.67 5.47
N LEU A 16 7.14 -0.57 5.05
CA LEU A 16 6.20 -1.68 5.10
C LEU A 16 6.65 -2.85 4.22
N LEU A 17 7.22 -2.58 3.04
CA LEU A 17 7.71 -3.60 2.11
C LEU A 17 9.06 -4.22 2.54
N LEU A 18 9.89 -3.45 3.23
CA LEU A 18 11.20 -3.86 3.74
C LEU A 18 11.16 -4.53 5.11
N ALA A 19 10.04 -4.43 5.85
CA ALA A 19 9.85 -5.10 7.13
C ALA A 19 10.19 -6.59 7.03
N GLU A 20 10.87 -7.15 8.04
CA GLU A 20 11.25 -8.57 8.08
C GLU A 20 10.01 -9.47 8.23
N ASP A 21 9.05 -9.02 9.05
CA ASP A 21 7.75 -9.64 9.24
C ASP A 21 6.63 -8.68 8.86
N TYR A 22 5.65 -9.20 8.12
CA TYR A 22 4.49 -8.42 7.74
C TYR A 22 3.40 -8.54 8.80
N PRO A 23 2.81 -7.42 9.25
CA PRO A 23 1.70 -7.45 10.18
C PRO A 23 0.48 -8.16 9.56
N ASP A 24 -0.45 -8.63 10.39
CA ASP A 24 -1.64 -9.37 9.95
C ASP A 24 -2.54 -8.53 9.01
N ASP A 25 -2.53 -7.21 9.22
CA ASP A 25 -3.24 -6.21 8.42
C ASP A 25 -2.40 -5.62 7.28
N PHE A 26 -1.20 -6.17 7.00
CA PHE A 26 -0.30 -5.73 5.93
C PHE A 26 -1.03 -5.46 4.60
N PRO A 27 -1.91 -6.34 4.10
CA PRO A 27 -2.67 -6.07 2.88
C PRO A 27 -3.45 -4.76 2.92
N GLN A 28 -4.15 -4.51 4.02
CA GLN A 28 -5.00 -3.33 4.19
C GLN A 28 -4.14 -2.07 4.36
N GLN A 29 -3.04 -2.17 5.11
CA GLN A 29 -2.10 -1.06 5.28
C GLN A 29 -1.48 -0.65 3.94
N LEU A 30 -1.01 -1.62 3.15
CA LEU A 30 -0.42 -1.36 1.84
C LEU A 30 -1.43 -0.73 0.89
N GLU A 31 -2.66 -1.26 0.84
CA GLU A 31 -3.74 -0.69 0.02
C GLU A 31 -4.05 0.76 0.41
N ASN A 32 -4.20 1.04 1.71
CA ASN A 32 -4.48 2.37 2.22
C ASN A 32 -3.36 3.36 1.87
N LEU A 33 -2.10 2.99 2.08
CA LEU A 33 -0.95 3.84 1.79
C LEU A 33 -0.83 4.14 0.29
N VAL A 34 -1.03 3.14 -0.57
CA VAL A 34 -0.99 3.34 -2.04
C VAL A 34 -2.15 4.23 -2.50
N ALA A 35 -3.35 4.05 -1.94
CA ALA A 35 -4.49 4.90 -2.25
C ALA A 35 -4.26 6.36 -1.84
N LEU A 36 -3.74 6.60 -0.63
CA LEU A 36 -3.38 7.94 -0.16
C LEU A 36 -2.29 8.56 -1.03
N ARG A 37 -1.28 7.77 -1.44
CA ARG A 37 -0.23 8.23 -2.37
C ARG A 37 -0.84 8.67 -3.70
N HIS A 38 -1.78 7.90 -4.27
CA HIS A 38 -2.46 8.29 -5.51
C HIS A 38 -3.24 9.60 -5.36
N GLN A 39 -4.01 9.75 -4.28
CA GLN A 39 -4.71 11.01 -4.01
C GLN A 39 -3.75 12.19 -3.92
N GLN A 40 -2.60 12.00 -3.25
CA GLN A 40 -1.59 13.05 -3.12
C GLN A 40 -0.94 13.42 -4.46
N VAL A 41 -0.64 12.42 -5.31
CA VAL A 41 -0.15 12.64 -6.67
C VAL A 41 -1.18 13.43 -7.49
N GLU A 42 -2.45 13.07 -7.43
CA GLU A 42 -3.50 13.83 -8.13
C GLU A 42 -3.57 15.28 -7.67
N ILE A 43 -3.46 15.54 -6.36
CA ILE A 43 -3.44 16.90 -5.82
C ILE A 43 -2.26 17.69 -6.38
N VAL A 44 -1.05 17.10 -6.40
CA VAL A 44 0.15 17.73 -6.97
C VAL A 44 -0.05 18.04 -8.45
N LEU A 45 -0.57 17.08 -9.23
CA LEU A 45 -0.77 17.26 -10.67
C LEU A 45 -1.88 18.28 -11.01
N LYS A 46 -2.79 18.57 -10.09
CA LYS A 46 -3.86 19.56 -10.24
C LYS A 46 -3.47 20.97 -9.78
N GLN A 47 -2.23 21.18 -9.32
CA GLN A 47 -1.77 22.52 -8.90
C GLN A 47 -1.73 23.48 -10.10
N ALA A 48 -2.25 24.69 -9.90
CA ALA A 48 -2.33 25.72 -10.96
C ALA A 48 -0.94 26.19 -11.43
N ASP A 49 0.05 26.11 -10.56
CA ASP A 49 1.44 26.51 -10.76
C ASP A 49 2.39 25.29 -10.94
N LEU A 50 1.86 24.15 -11.41
CA LEU A 50 2.66 22.94 -11.63
C LEU A 50 3.82 23.21 -12.61
N SER A 51 5.05 23.16 -12.07
CA SER A 51 6.24 23.27 -12.89
C SER A 51 6.55 21.95 -13.61
N ARG A 52 7.20 22.04 -14.77
CA ARG A 52 7.67 20.86 -15.51
C ARG A 52 8.60 19.98 -14.68
N ALA A 53 9.48 20.58 -13.88
CA ALA A 53 10.39 19.86 -13.01
C ALA A 53 9.64 19.01 -11.96
N VAL A 54 8.56 19.55 -11.37
CA VAL A 54 7.73 18.81 -10.41
C VAL A 54 6.95 17.68 -11.11
N PHE A 55 6.45 17.92 -12.33
CA PHE A 55 5.80 16.87 -13.11
C PHE A 55 6.76 15.70 -13.41
N ASP A 56 7.95 16.00 -13.92
CA ASP A 56 8.95 14.98 -14.25
C ASP A 56 9.40 14.21 -13.00
N ASP A 57 9.55 14.89 -11.85
CA ASP A 57 9.83 14.26 -10.55
C ASP A 57 8.73 13.26 -10.15
N VAL A 58 7.47 13.68 -10.20
CA VAL A 58 6.32 12.80 -9.85
C VAL A 58 6.24 11.59 -10.78
N VAL A 59 6.57 11.74 -12.06
CA VAL A 59 6.65 10.61 -13.01
C VAL A 59 7.77 9.66 -12.61
N ALA A 60 8.98 10.17 -12.33
CA ALA A 60 10.12 9.35 -11.92
C ALA A 60 9.84 8.59 -10.61
N ARG A 61 9.26 9.26 -9.61
CA ARG A 61 8.85 8.66 -8.33
C ARG A 61 7.79 7.58 -8.51
N THR A 62 6.84 7.79 -9.41
CA THR A 62 5.81 6.79 -9.74
C THR A 62 6.41 5.55 -10.40
N GLN A 63 7.40 5.72 -11.28
CA GLN A 63 8.12 4.59 -11.87
C GLN A 63 8.93 3.83 -10.81
N ALA A 64 9.63 4.53 -9.92
CA ALA A 64 10.38 3.93 -8.82
C ALA A 64 9.46 3.13 -7.88
N MET A 65 8.31 3.69 -7.48
CA MET A 65 7.35 3.01 -6.63
C MET A 65 6.76 1.76 -7.30
N LYS A 66 6.47 1.83 -8.60
CA LYS A 66 6.03 0.66 -9.38
C LYS A 66 7.09 -0.43 -9.39
N ALA A 67 8.36 -0.07 -9.61
CA ALA A 67 9.47 -1.02 -9.60
C ALA A 67 9.63 -1.69 -8.22
N LEU A 68 9.54 -0.91 -7.14
CA LEU A 68 9.60 -1.40 -5.77
C LEU A 68 8.47 -2.41 -5.47
N LEU A 69 7.22 -2.05 -5.76
CA LEU A 69 6.08 -2.96 -5.59
C LEU A 69 6.24 -4.24 -6.42
N GLN A 70 6.81 -4.13 -7.62
CA GLN A 70 7.06 -5.27 -8.50
C GLN A 70 8.18 -6.18 -7.98
N GLN A 71 9.24 -5.62 -7.39
CA GLN A 71 10.31 -6.39 -6.74
C GLN A 71 9.78 -7.19 -5.55
N HIS A 72 8.81 -6.64 -4.81
CA HIS A 72 8.22 -7.29 -3.64
C HIS A 72 6.96 -8.12 -3.95
N LYS A 73 6.56 -8.22 -5.23
CA LYS A 73 5.29 -8.82 -5.67
C LYS A 73 5.07 -10.24 -5.14
N ASP A 74 6.06 -11.11 -5.23
CA ASP A 74 5.92 -12.51 -4.82
C ASP A 74 5.72 -12.62 -3.31
N ARG A 75 6.46 -11.81 -2.54
CA ARG A 75 6.36 -11.72 -1.08
C ARG A 75 5.00 -11.16 -0.65
N ILE A 76 4.53 -10.10 -1.29
CA ILE A 76 3.19 -9.52 -1.10
C ILE A 76 2.12 -10.58 -1.40
N GLY A 77 2.24 -11.30 -2.53
CA GLY A 77 1.31 -12.33 -2.95
C GLY A 77 1.20 -13.49 -1.94
N ALA A 78 2.32 -13.96 -1.42
CA ALA A 78 2.35 -14.99 -0.39
C ALA A 78 1.61 -14.56 0.89
N GLN A 79 1.81 -13.31 1.33
CA GLN A 79 1.13 -12.78 2.51
C GLN A 79 -0.37 -12.59 2.27
N LEU A 80 -0.78 -12.08 1.10
CA LEU A 80 -2.18 -11.97 0.73
C LEU A 80 -2.91 -13.32 0.79
N VAL A 81 -2.26 -14.39 0.33
CA VAL A 81 -2.82 -15.75 0.41
C VAL A 81 -2.94 -16.21 1.86
N ARG A 82 -1.93 -15.95 2.71
CA ARG A 82 -1.97 -16.25 4.14
C ARG A 82 -3.09 -15.50 4.85
N SER A 83 -3.21 -14.18 4.66
CA SER A 83 -4.28 -13.37 5.26
C SER A 83 -5.67 -13.85 4.82
N LYS A 84 -5.87 -14.18 3.54
CA LYS A 84 -7.14 -14.75 3.05
C LYS A 84 -7.48 -16.11 3.69
N LYS A 85 -6.49 -16.97 3.89
CA LYS A 85 -6.68 -18.27 4.58
C LYS A 85 -7.04 -18.06 6.06
N SER A 86 -6.34 -17.15 6.74
CA SER A 86 -6.60 -16.78 8.14
C SER A 86 -8.02 -16.25 8.34
N GLN A 87 -8.45 -15.29 7.51
CA GLN A 87 -9.83 -14.77 7.56
C GLN A 87 -10.87 -15.87 7.33
N LYS A 88 -10.66 -16.74 6.33
CA LYS A 88 -11.57 -17.88 6.09
C LYS A 88 -11.64 -18.84 7.28
N SER A 89 -10.52 -19.15 7.93
CA SER A 89 -10.55 -19.99 9.13
C SER A 89 -11.33 -19.34 10.27
N LEU A 90 -11.12 -18.05 10.54
CA LEU A 90 -11.85 -17.33 11.59
C LEU A 90 -13.37 -17.29 11.32
N SER A 91 -13.79 -17.07 10.07
CA SER A 91 -15.20 -17.12 9.70
C SER A 91 -15.84 -18.51 9.85
N LEU A 92 -15.07 -19.59 9.65
CA LEU A 92 -15.55 -20.95 9.90
C LEU A 92 -15.73 -21.22 11.41
N TYR A 93 -14.75 -20.80 12.23
CA TYR A 93 -14.85 -20.93 13.69
C TYR A 93 -16.01 -20.11 14.28
N SER A 94 -16.23 -18.87 13.80
CA SER A 94 -17.37 -18.05 14.27
C SER A 94 -18.72 -18.67 13.92
N ASN A 95 -18.85 -19.26 12.72
CA ASN A 95 -20.09 -19.93 12.31
C ASN A 95 -20.37 -21.20 13.11
N ILE A 96 -19.34 -21.98 13.45
CA ILE A 96 -19.50 -23.19 14.29
C ILE A 96 -19.92 -22.81 15.72
N GLN A 97 -19.39 -21.72 16.28
CA GLN A 97 -19.81 -21.23 17.61
C GLN A 97 -21.22 -20.61 17.62
N GLN A 98 -21.67 -19.99 16.52
CA GLN A 98 -23.01 -19.39 16.45
C GLN A 98 -24.14 -20.37 16.11
N HIS A 99 -23.84 -21.47 15.41
CA HIS A 99 -24.82 -22.49 15.02
C HIS A 99 -24.71 -23.81 15.82
N GLY A 100 -23.89 -23.82 16.88
CA GLY A 100 -23.66 -24.98 17.75
C GLY A 100 -24.51 -25.02 19.03
N GLN A 101 -25.61 -24.25 19.11
CA GLN A 101 -26.61 -24.32 20.19
C GLN A 101 -27.95 -24.81 19.66
#